data_AF-A0A6V7HBC4-F1
#
_entry.id   AF-A0A6V7HBC4-F1
#
_cell.length_a   1.000
_cell.length_b   1.000
_cell.length_c   1.000
_cell.angle_alpha   90.00
_cell.angle_beta   90.00
_cell.angle_gamma   90.00
#
_symmetry.space_group_name_H-M   'P 1'
#
loop_
_entity.id
_entity.type
_entity.pdbx_description
1 polymer ?
#
loop_
_entity_poly.entity_id
_entity_poly.type
_entity_poly.pdbx_seq_one_letter_code
_entity_poly.pdbx_strand_id
1 'polypeptide(L)'
;MKCAAWLLFALLPRFFANSQIVGQRTPARQGLGREQPIVKITDQGSVAGKEAVSSMKVIQYLGIPYAQPPLGKLRFSAPVTDPIPSWKGIRNATQFAPSCQQATNRLKLHEKHYKKLLPPDQPDPGVSEDCLYLNIFTPDGNRQDDGWPVMVWFHSGDFNTGTPAIWDASTFVSKHKILMVTVAYRLNILGFFTTTDEKAPGNYGMFDQIASLDWVQKRIHHFGGSPSNVVIFGHSSGAISVGLHLMSPLSKGKFSKAIAMSGDAVSSVGSPQAELPVVDNIAEKFGCYRHPTSALMDCLRRVDVNILVRESSDIETWGPIVDYETNNTTEPFLSMHPRDALDSDTLNPVPLMVGYTNNEQALAYVESVSKGDPDGKLSYSNFETLITDEFTSFAQSSQDNSTCELKPEMVAKAVLFFYEPHPPSKDEGVLRDRYLDLQTEKNFAAGLTLLAGKVSKEKSAYVYRFDYRPKTPSVIKDVPEWAGVPHMFELPFVWGLPATGSAVQWANSDKRMAEVMMAMLASFAKSGNPGQQKWEPYTEEEPGICIIDKNIAMSDSNAIDYKALAFWNKYYPMVLEEAMNNCCNTTSSSGAWKEASYGVAFAQFVVITMFWWIEL
;
A
#
# COMPACT_ATOMS: atom_id res chain seq x y z
N MET A 1 -31.64 83.26 -3.86
CA MET A 1 -30.24 82.85 -4.09
C MET A 1 -29.93 81.63 -3.24
N LYS A 2 -29.16 80.71 -3.82
CA LYS A 2 -28.82 79.37 -3.31
C LYS A 2 -27.96 79.41 -2.02
N CYS A 3 -27.92 78.24 -1.38
CA CYS A 3 -27.00 77.74 -0.33
C CYS A 3 -27.45 78.08 1.11
N ALA A 4 -28.09 77.18 1.86
CA ALA A 4 -27.74 75.82 2.31
C ALA A 4 -26.67 75.79 3.42
N ALA A 5 -27.14 75.66 4.67
CA ALA A 5 -26.59 74.81 5.71
C ALA A 5 -27.61 74.80 6.88
N TRP A 6 -28.32 73.68 7.08
CA TRP A 6 -29.18 73.48 8.25
C TRP A 6 -28.59 72.41 9.16
N LEU A 7 -28.59 72.79 10.44
CA LEU A 7 -28.18 72.07 11.62
C LEU A 7 -29.27 71.09 12.09
N LEU A 8 -28.80 69.96 12.63
CA LEU A 8 -29.17 69.34 13.91
C LEU A 8 -30.53 68.64 14.12
N PHE A 9 -30.34 67.38 14.51
CA PHE A 9 -30.93 66.61 15.62
C PHE A 9 -32.20 65.75 15.43
N ALA A 10 -31.93 64.45 15.57
CA ALA A 10 -32.65 63.42 16.31
C ALA A 10 -33.98 62.86 15.76
N LEU A 11 -33.99 61.54 15.50
CA LEU A 11 -34.80 60.54 16.22
C LEU A 11 -34.52 59.11 15.69
N LEU A 12 -34.48 58.15 16.62
CA LEU A 12 -34.16 56.72 16.44
C LEU A 12 -35.23 55.93 15.64
N PRO A 13 -34.87 54.80 15.00
CA PRO A 13 -35.78 53.99 14.20
C PRO A 13 -36.56 52.95 15.04
N ARG A 14 -37.83 52.74 14.71
CA ARG A 14 -38.61 51.58 15.19
C ARG A 14 -38.28 50.36 14.34
N PHE A 15 -37.62 49.36 14.93
CA PHE A 15 -37.56 48.00 14.39
C PHE A 15 -38.51 47.09 15.18
N PHE A 16 -39.47 46.49 14.47
CA PHE A 16 -40.31 45.41 15.00
C PHE A 16 -39.46 44.13 15.10
N ALA A 17 -39.35 43.61 16.32
CA ALA A 17 -38.79 42.29 16.59
C ALA A 17 -39.88 41.23 16.39
N ASN A 18 -39.65 40.29 15.47
CA ASN A 18 -40.31 38.99 15.47
C ASN A 18 -39.25 37.94 15.83
N SER A 19 -39.43 37.35 17.01
CA SER A 19 -38.55 36.37 17.63
C SER A 19 -38.56 35.05 16.85
N GLN A 20 -37.45 34.71 16.20
CA GLN A 20 -37.19 33.32 15.84
C GLN A 20 -36.74 32.56 17.09
N ILE A 21 -37.54 31.58 17.47
CA ILE A 21 -37.25 30.60 18.52
C ILE A 21 -36.01 29.80 18.07
N VAL A 22 -34.86 30.12 18.65
CA VAL A 22 -33.66 29.29 18.57
C VAL A 22 -33.95 28.03 19.38
N GLY A 23 -34.29 26.95 18.68
CA GLY A 23 -34.31 25.61 19.28
C GLY A 23 -32.89 25.23 19.69
N GLN A 24 -32.53 25.48 20.95
CA GLN A 24 -31.40 24.82 21.59
C GLN A 24 -31.64 23.31 21.52
N ARG A 25 -30.99 22.62 20.58
CA ARG A 25 -30.78 21.18 20.70
C ARG A 25 -29.81 21.00 21.86
N THR A 26 -30.37 20.71 23.03
CA THR A 26 -29.66 20.08 24.14
C THR A 26 -28.83 18.91 23.59
N PRO A 27 -27.56 18.75 24.02
CA PRO A 27 -26.82 17.53 23.72
C PRO A 27 -27.66 16.36 24.21
N ALA A 28 -27.90 15.39 23.32
CA ALA A 28 -28.52 14.14 23.70
C ALA A 28 -27.78 13.61 24.92
N ARG A 29 -28.51 13.43 26.04
CA ARG A 29 -28.03 12.68 27.21
C ARG A 29 -27.37 11.41 26.68
N GLN A 30 -26.04 11.33 26.82
CA GLN A 30 -25.35 10.05 26.84
C GLN A 30 -26.11 9.19 27.85
N GLY A 31 -26.57 8.03 27.40
CA GLY A 31 -27.30 7.09 28.25
C GLY A 31 -26.51 6.80 29.52
N LEU A 32 -27.20 6.91 30.65
CA LEU A 32 -26.73 6.44 31.95
C LEU A 32 -26.35 4.95 31.86
N GLY A 33 -25.11 4.60 32.25
CA GLY A 33 -24.77 3.30 32.82
C GLY A 33 -24.45 2.14 31.87
N ARG A 34 -23.72 2.33 30.78
CA ARG A 34 -23.02 1.20 30.13
C ARG A 34 -21.55 1.21 30.53
N GLU A 35 -21.11 0.14 31.19
CA GLU A 35 -19.69 -0.08 31.50
C GLU A 35 -18.88 -0.07 30.19
N GLN A 36 -17.76 0.65 30.17
CA GLN A 36 -16.87 0.64 29.03
C GLN A 36 -16.32 -0.78 28.84
N PRO A 37 -16.22 -1.29 27.59
CA PRO A 37 -15.68 -2.61 27.35
C PRO A 37 -14.19 -2.62 27.70
N ILE A 38 -13.82 -3.39 28.73
CA ILE A 38 -12.45 -3.49 29.23
C ILE A 38 -11.86 -4.85 28.89
N VAL A 39 -10.64 -4.86 28.35
CA VAL A 39 -9.84 -6.07 28.09
C VAL A 39 -8.54 -5.98 28.88
N LYS A 40 -8.22 -7.04 29.62
CA LYS A 40 -6.92 -7.20 30.29
C LYS A 40 -5.98 -7.98 29.38
N ILE A 41 -4.87 -7.34 29.00
CA ILE A 41 -3.85 -7.90 28.13
C ILE A 41 -2.69 -8.37 29.00
N THR A 42 -2.32 -9.64 28.85
CA THR A 42 -1.21 -10.23 29.62
C THR A 42 0.10 -9.48 29.37
N ASP A 43 0.82 -9.19 30.45
CA ASP A 43 2.10 -8.46 30.50
C ASP A 43 2.07 -7.00 29.96
N GLN A 44 0.88 -6.43 29.74
CA GLN A 44 0.74 -5.10 29.14
C GLN A 44 -0.15 -4.15 29.95
N GLY A 45 -1.24 -4.65 30.55
CA GLY A 45 -2.20 -3.85 31.33
C GLY A 45 -3.63 -4.00 30.81
N SER A 46 -4.54 -3.14 31.25
CA SER A 46 -5.93 -3.15 30.79
C SER A 46 -6.22 -2.01 29.83
N VAL A 47 -7.04 -2.25 28.81
CA VAL A 47 -7.54 -1.21 27.88
C VAL A 47 -9.06 -1.07 27.99
N ALA A 48 -9.57 0.15 27.90
CA ALA A 48 -11.00 0.44 27.74
C ALA A 48 -11.27 0.91 26.31
N GLY A 49 -12.11 0.17 25.59
CA GLY A 49 -12.53 0.50 24.22
C GLY A 49 -13.81 1.33 24.18
N LYS A 50 -14.34 1.55 22.97
CA LYS A 50 -15.64 2.18 22.74
C LYS A 50 -16.55 1.29 21.90
N GLU A 51 -17.85 1.38 22.16
CA GLU A 51 -18.86 0.81 21.25
C GLU A 51 -19.00 1.72 20.03
N ALA A 52 -18.85 1.14 18.84
CA ALA A 52 -19.26 1.74 17.59
C ALA A 52 -20.55 1.04 17.13
N VAL A 53 -21.59 1.83 16.85
CA VAL A 53 -22.86 1.31 16.34
C VAL A 53 -22.81 1.34 14.82
N SER A 54 -22.72 0.16 14.21
CA SER A 54 -23.07 -0.06 12.80
C SER A 54 -24.42 -0.79 12.75
N SER A 55 -24.72 -1.51 11.66
CA SER A 55 -25.88 -2.42 11.58
C SER A 55 -25.94 -3.43 12.74
N MET A 56 -24.77 -3.77 13.31
CA MET A 56 -24.61 -4.47 14.59
C MET A 56 -23.52 -3.79 15.43
N LYS A 57 -23.47 -4.13 16.73
CA LYS A 57 -22.47 -3.63 17.68
C LYS A 57 -21.06 -4.12 17.30
N VAL A 58 -20.12 -3.19 17.27
CA VAL A 58 -18.67 -3.42 17.16
C VAL A 58 -18.00 -2.74 18.33
N ILE A 59 -16.98 -3.36 18.91
CA ILE A 59 -16.15 -2.72 19.93
C ILE A 59 -14.80 -2.37 19.30
N GLN A 60 -14.40 -1.11 19.46
CA GLN A 60 -13.13 -0.59 18.97
C GLN A 60 -12.15 -0.39 20.13
N TYR A 61 -10.95 -0.91 19.97
CA TYR A 61 -9.79 -0.63 20.83
C TYR A 61 -8.69 -0.03 19.96
N LEU A 62 -8.47 1.27 20.08
CA LEU A 62 -7.64 2.07 19.19
C LEU A 62 -6.37 2.52 19.90
N GLY A 63 -5.24 2.55 19.19
CA GLY A 63 -3.96 3.05 19.72
C GLY A 63 -3.31 2.13 20.77
N ILE A 64 -3.30 0.81 20.55
CA ILE A 64 -2.60 -0.15 21.42
C ILE A 64 -1.14 -0.28 20.95
N PRO A 65 -0.13 0.03 21.78
CA PRO A 65 1.27 -0.09 21.37
C PRO A 65 1.66 -1.56 21.23
N TYR A 66 2.35 -1.92 20.16
CA TYR A 66 2.86 -3.30 19.96
C TYR A 66 4.39 -3.38 20.05
N ALA A 67 5.08 -2.25 20.13
CA ALA A 67 6.52 -2.15 20.32
C ALA A 67 6.88 -0.84 21.04
N GLN A 68 8.10 -0.75 21.58
CA GLN A 68 8.64 0.48 22.17
C GLN A 68 8.70 1.62 21.12
N PRO A 69 8.50 2.88 21.53
CA PRO A 69 8.54 4.00 20.61
C PRO A 69 9.96 4.12 20.00
N PRO A 70 10.11 4.19 18.66
CA PRO A 70 11.40 4.14 17.98
C PRO A 70 12.13 5.49 18.01
N LEU A 71 12.25 6.09 19.20
CA LEU A 71 12.78 7.44 19.40
C LEU A 71 14.29 7.44 19.71
N GLY A 72 14.96 8.53 19.34
CA GLY A 72 16.36 8.79 19.70
C GLY A 72 17.29 7.70 19.17
N LYS A 73 17.88 6.91 20.09
CA LYS A 73 18.77 5.80 19.71
C LYS A 73 18.05 4.65 19.01
N LEU A 74 16.75 4.50 19.22
CA LEU A 74 15.93 3.47 18.57
C LEU A 74 15.48 3.87 17.15
N ARG A 75 15.71 5.12 16.74
CA ARG A 75 15.56 5.51 15.34
C ARG A 75 16.58 4.75 14.48
N PHE A 76 16.11 4.20 13.36
CA PHE A 76 16.89 3.32 12.49
C PHE A 76 17.41 2.09 13.26
N SER A 77 16.50 1.40 13.95
CA SER A 77 16.75 0.13 14.63
C SER A 77 15.52 -0.75 14.53
N ALA A 78 15.70 -2.07 14.65
CA ALA A 78 14.59 -3.01 14.78
C ALA A 78 13.68 -2.63 15.97
N PRO A 79 12.36 -2.85 15.88
CA PRO A 79 11.44 -2.56 16.96
C PRO A 79 11.77 -3.39 18.21
N VAL A 80 11.80 -2.74 19.36
CA VAL A 80 12.01 -3.42 20.65
C VAL A 80 10.66 -3.86 21.19
N THR A 81 10.48 -5.17 21.40
CA THR A 81 9.23 -5.78 21.90
C THR A 81 9.39 -6.40 23.30
N ASP A 82 10.61 -6.46 23.82
CA ASP A 82 10.91 -6.93 25.18
C ASP A 82 11.78 -5.91 25.93
N PRO A 83 11.26 -5.30 27.02
CA PRO A 83 9.89 -5.43 27.49
C PRO A 83 8.89 -4.77 26.52
N ILE A 84 7.68 -5.32 26.43
CA ILE A 84 6.56 -4.69 25.71
C ILE A 84 6.09 -3.44 26.49
N PRO A 85 5.68 -2.33 25.85
CA PRO A 85 5.15 -1.17 26.57
C PRO A 85 3.95 -1.55 27.44
N SER A 86 4.10 -1.39 28.76
CA SER A 86 3.10 -1.77 29.75
C SER A 86 2.71 -0.61 30.66
N TRP A 87 1.52 -0.68 31.24
CA TRP A 87 0.99 0.35 32.15
C TRP A 87 0.22 -0.26 33.31
N LYS A 88 0.11 0.51 34.40
CA LYS A 88 -0.74 0.17 35.55
C LYS A 88 -2.14 0.77 35.34
N GLY A 89 -3.17 0.02 35.71
CA GLY A 89 -4.56 0.46 35.59
C GLY A 89 -5.14 0.27 34.19
N ILE A 90 -6.11 1.13 33.84
CA ILE A 90 -6.87 1.05 32.60
C ILE A 90 -6.44 2.21 31.68
N ARG A 91 -5.90 1.89 30.51
CA ARG A 91 -5.58 2.85 29.44
C ARG A 91 -6.82 3.07 28.58
N ASN A 92 -7.09 4.34 28.26
CA ASN A 92 -8.14 4.69 27.32
C ASN A 92 -7.70 4.35 25.89
N ALA A 93 -8.40 3.44 25.22
CA ALA A 93 -8.14 2.97 23.85
C ALA A 93 -9.32 3.30 22.93
N THR A 94 -9.82 4.54 22.99
CA THR A 94 -11.01 5.01 22.25
C THR A 94 -10.68 5.94 21.09
N GLN A 95 -9.41 6.30 20.92
CA GLN A 95 -8.91 7.20 19.88
C GLN A 95 -7.70 6.57 19.19
N PHE A 96 -7.55 6.81 17.90
CA PHE A 96 -6.37 6.41 17.16
C PHE A 96 -5.13 7.09 17.75
N ALA A 97 -4.03 6.34 17.87
CA ALA A 97 -2.72 6.93 18.10
C ALA A 97 -2.22 7.60 16.81
N PRO A 98 -1.24 8.52 16.89
CA PRO A 98 -0.67 9.17 15.72
C PRO A 98 -0.19 8.18 14.65
N SER A 99 -0.35 8.55 13.38
CA SER A 99 0.24 7.82 12.26
C SER A 99 1.75 8.01 12.26
N CYS A 100 2.50 7.14 11.55
CA CYS A 100 3.94 7.33 11.42
C CYS A 100 4.28 8.61 10.66
N GLN A 101 5.37 9.27 11.07
CA GLN A 101 5.84 10.52 10.49
C GLN A 101 6.00 10.40 8.97
N GLN A 102 5.35 11.31 8.23
CA GLN A 102 5.30 11.32 6.77
C GLN A 102 4.97 12.73 6.26
N ALA A 103 5.23 13.00 4.98
CA ALA A 103 4.80 14.24 4.34
C ALA A 103 3.28 14.22 4.10
N THR A 104 2.54 15.14 4.73
CA THR A 104 1.06 15.15 4.66
C THR A 104 0.50 16.00 3.52
N ASN A 105 1.34 16.78 2.84
CA ASN A 105 0.95 17.74 1.79
C ASN A 105 1.24 17.26 0.35
N ARG A 106 1.84 16.08 0.16
CA ARG A 106 2.23 15.52 -1.14
C ARG A 106 1.43 14.26 -1.46
N LEU A 107 0.11 14.39 -1.52
CA LEU A 107 -0.75 13.25 -1.85
C LEU A 107 -0.76 12.97 -3.36
N LYS A 108 -0.65 11.70 -3.74
CA LYS A 108 -0.77 11.27 -5.14
C LYS A 108 -2.23 11.37 -5.61
N LEU A 109 -2.47 11.44 -6.93
CA LEU A 109 -3.81 11.67 -7.46
C LEU A 109 -4.84 10.62 -6.98
N HIS A 110 -4.47 9.33 -6.99
CA HIS A 110 -5.33 8.27 -6.47
C HIS A 110 -5.68 8.47 -4.98
N GLU A 111 -4.75 8.98 -4.16
CA GLU A 111 -5.01 9.28 -2.75
C GLU A 111 -5.96 10.44 -2.55
N LYS A 112 -5.77 11.51 -3.34
CA LYS A 112 -6.68 12.66 -3.36
C LYS A 112 -8.10 12.23 -3.73
N HIS A 113 -8.26 11.29 -4.66
CA HIS A 113 -9.58 10.81 -5.08
C HIS A 113 -10.31 10.09 -3.96
N TYR A 114 -9.73 9.05 -3.35
CA TYR A 114 -10.47 8.29 -2.34
C TYR A 114 -10.67 9.10 -1.05
N LYS A 115 -9.74 9.99 -0.67
CA LYS A 115 -9.91 10.85 0.52
C LYS A 115 -11.14 11.74 0.42
N LYS A 116 -11.53 12.18 -0.79
CA LYS A 116 -12.78 12.94 -1.02
C LYS A 116 -14.05 12.11 -0.75
N LEU A 117 -13.95 10.78 -0.75
CA LEU A 117 -15.08 9.87 -0.52
C LEU A 117 -15.29 9.56 0.96
N LEU A 118 -14.25 9.75 1.77
CA LEU A 118 -14.30 9.51 3.20
C LEU A 118 -15.17 10.57 3.90
N PRO A 119 -15.82 10.24 5.03
CA PRO A 119 -16.57 11.21 5.82
C PRO A 119 -15.71 12.41 6.24
N PRO A 120 -16.24 13.65 6.21
CA PRO A 120 -15.47 14.85 6.55
C PRO A 120 -15.09 14.95 8.04
N ASP A 121 -15.76 14.19 8.90
CA ASP A 121 -15.51 14.06 10.33
C ASP A 121 -14.60 12.88 10.69
N GLN A 122 -13.91 12.30 9.70
CA GLN A 122 -12.89 11.28 9.92
C GLN A 122 -11.84 11.79 10.94
N PRO A 123 -11.52 10.98 11.97
CA PRO A 123 -10.49 11.35 12.92
C PRO A 123 -9.15 11.50 12.19
N ASP A 124 -8.52 12.68 12.27
CA ASP A 124 -7.12 12.85 11.92
C ASP A 124 -6.27 12.59 13.17
N PRO A 125 -5.56 11.45 13.26
CA PRO A 125 -4.72 11.14 14.41
C PRO A 125 -3.43 11.99 14.45
N GLY A 126 -3.15 12.78 13.40
CA GLY A 126 -1.87 13.45 13.23
C GLY A 126 -0.74 12.45 12.93
N VAL A 127 0.49 12.95 13.02
CA VAL A 127 1.72 12.17 12.76
C VAL A 127 2.71 12.30 13.93
N SER A 128 3.46 11.23 14.18
CA SER A 128 4.51 11.17 15.20
C SER A 128 5.55 10.12 14.84
N GLU A 129 6.76 10.22 15.41
CA GLU A 129 7.75 9.15 15.37
C GLU A 129 7.40 8.02 16.36
N ASP A 130 6.73 8.35 17.47
CA ASP A 130 6.06 7.37 18.33
C ASP A 130 4.74 6.96 17.67
N CYS A 131 4.81 5.93 16.81
CA CYS A 131 3.71 5.50 15.96
C CYS A 131 3.47 3.98 15.90
N LEU A 132 4.20 3.16 16.67
CA LEU A 132 4.10 1.69 16.62
C LEU A 132 2.88 1.16 17.39
N TYR A 133 1.70 1.48 16.85
CA TYR A 133 0.39 1.15 17.40
C TYR A 133 -0.45 0.31 16.43
N LEU A 134 -1.34 -0.50 16.98
CA LEU A 134 -2.38 -1.20 16.24
C LEU A 134 -3.77 -0.87 16.81
N ASN A 135 -4.78 -1.11 15.99
CA ASN A 135 -6.18 -0.91 16.31
C ASN A 135 -6.95 -2.21 16.12
N ILE A 136 -7.91 -2.49 16.99
CA ILE A 136 -8.71 -3.71 16.99
C ILE A 136 -10.19 -3.37 16.90
N PHE A 137 -10.87 -3.98 15.94
CA PHE A 137 -12.30 -3.90 15.76
C PHE A 137 -12.87 -5.31 15.96
N THR A 138 -13.51 -5.54 17.09
CA THR A 138 -14.08 -6.86 17.42
C THR A 138 -15.59 -6.88 17.20
N PRO A 139 -16.13 -7.92 16.55
CA PRO A 139 -17.57 -8.10 16.43
C PRO A 139 -18.18 -8.50 17.77
N ASP A 140 -19.45 -8.16 17.95
CA ASP A 140 -20.29 -8.68 19.04
C ASP A 140 -21.02 -9.98 18.62
N GLY A 141 -21.40 -10.79 19.60
CA GLY A 141 -22.19 -12.02 19.44
C GLY A 141 -21.44 -13.32 19.71
N ASN A 142 -22.10 -14.45 19.39
CA ASN A 142 -21.58 -15.79 19.63
C ASN A 142 -20.45 -16.13 18.65
N ARG A 143 -19.28 -16.47 19.18
CA ARG A 143 -18.11 -16.92 18.42
C ARG A 143 -17.90 -18.42 18.58
N GLN A 144 -17.12 -19.02 17.69
CA GLN A 144 -16.64 -20.39 17.85
C GLN A 144 -15.69 -20.50 19.04
N ASP A 145 -15.43 -21.72 19.54
CA ASP A 145 -14.57 -21.95 20.70
C ASP A 145 -13.14 -21.40 20.49
N ASP A 146 -12.61 -21.51 19.27
CA ASP A 146 -11.29 -20.98 18.89
C ASP A 146 -11.27 -19.47 18.61
N GLY A 147 -12.43 -18.79 18.67
CA GLY A 147 -12.55 -17.35 18.46
C GLY A 147 -12.91 -16.94 17.03
N TRP A 148 -12.89 -15.62 16.78
CA TRP A 148 -13.17 -15.04 15.46
C TRP A 148 -11.95 -15.17 14.53
N PRO A 149 -12.12 -15.44 13.22
CA PRO A 149 -11.05 -15.21 12.25
C PRO A 149 -10.52 -13.77 12.39
N VAL A 150 -9.21 -13.61 12.27
CA VAL A 150 -8.51 -12.33 12.46
C VAL A 150 -7.94 -11.88 11.13
N MET A 151 -8.32 -10.72 10.64
CA MET A 151 -7.69 -10.08 9.47
C MET A 151 -6.76 -8.95 9.94
N VAL A 152 -5.50 -8.98 9.52
CA VAL A 152 -4.47 -7.98 9.88
C VAL A 152 -4.12 -7.17 8.64
N TRP A 153 -4.44 -5.87 8.68
CA TRP A 153 -4.30 -4.93 7.57
C TRP A 153 -2.95 -4.22 7.60
N PHE A 154 -2.20 -4.34 6.50
CA PHE A 154 -1.07 -3.48 6.15
C PHE A 154 -1.52 -2.46 5.10
N HIS A 155 -1.37 -1.18 5.41
CA HIS A 155 -1.92 -0.09 4.60
C HIS A 155 -1.09 0.22 3.34
N SER A 156 -1.71 0.89 2.39
CA SER A 156 -1.06 1.41 1.17
C SER A 156 -0.19 2.65 1.45
N GLY A 157 0.48 3.15 0.40
CA GLY A 157 1.18 4.44 0.39
C GLY A 157 2.65 4.34 -0.03
N ASP A 158 2.97 3.39 -0.93
CA ASP A 158 4.31 3.19 -1.51
C ASP A 158 5.45 3.22 -0.49
N PHE A 159 5.22 2.67 0.71
CA PHE A 159 6.15 2.73 1.85
C PHE A 159 6.53 4.14 2.34
N ASN A 160 5.96 5.21 1.78
CA ASN A 160 6.27 6.60 2.04
C ASN A 160 5.24 7.29 2.95
N THR A 161 3.96 6.99 2.68
CA THR A 161 2.78 7.56 3.34
C THR A 161 1.82 6.44 3.76
N GLY A 162 0.71 6.83 4.39
CA GLY A 162 -0.37 5.93 4.78
C GLY A 162 -0.67 5.95 6.27
N THR A 163 -1.82 5.38 6.63
CA THR A 163 -2.28 5.38 8.02
C THR A 163 -3.20 4.19 8.29
N PRO A 164 -3.11 3.55 9.47
CA PRO A 164 -4.03 2.49 9.86
C PRO A 164 -5.43 3.01 10.24
N ALA A 165 -5.62 4.33 10.32
CA ALA A 165 -6.87 4.97 10.73
C ALA A 165 -7.81 5.30 9.56
N ILE A 166 -7.35 5.13 8.31
CA ILE A 166 -8.05 5.67 7.13
C ILE A 166 -9.36 4.95 6.82
N TRP A 167 -9.41 3.65 7.09
CA TRP A 167 -10.57 2.79 6.83
C TRP A 167 -11.24 2.37 8.14
N ASP A 168 -12.51 2.72 8.31
CA ASP A 168 -13.32 2.19 9.42
C ASP A 168 -13.78 0.76 9.09
N ALA A 169 -13.20 -0.21 9.79
CA ALA A 169 -13.51 -1.62 9.61
C ALA A 169 -14.89 -2.04 10.15
N SER A 170 -15.61 -1.17 10.86
CA SER A 170 -16.83 -1.52 11.61
C SER A 170 -17.92 -2.13 10.72
N THR A 171 -18.07 -1.65 9.49
CA THR A 171 -19.05 -2.20 8.53
C THR A 171 -18.70 -3.64 8.14
N PHE A 172 -17.45 -3.90 7.78
CA PHE A 172 -16.98 -5.24 7.44
C PHE A 172 -17.11 -6.20 8.64
N VAL A 173 -16.59 -5.78 9.80
CA VAL A 173 -16.57 -6.56 11.05
C VAL A 173 -17.98 -6.93 11.50
N SER A 174 -18.89 -5.94 11.52
CA SER A 174 -20.29 -6.16 11.93
C SER A 174 -20.98 -7.20 11.05
N LYS A 175 -20.89 -7.05 9.73
CA LYS A 175 -21.56 -7.91 8.74
C LYS A 175 -20.99 -9.32 8.69
N HIS A 176 -19.67 -9.45 8.69
CA HIS A 176 -19.02 -10.72 8.41
C HIS A 176 -18.52 -11.46 9.64
N LYS A 177 -18.56 -10.84 10.82
CA LYS A 177 -18.13 -11.46 12.09
C LYS A 177 -16.69 -11.97 12.01
N ILE A 178 -15.81 -11.07 11.61
CA ILE A 178 -14.36 -11.26 11.51
C ILE A 178 -13.74 -10.13 12.32
N LEU A 179 -12.76 -10.44 13.16
CA LEU A 179 -12.03 -9.43 13.92
C LEU A 179 -11.02 -8.76 12.98
N MET A 180 -10.98 -7.43 12.97
CA MET A 180 -10.03 -6.67 12.16
C MET A 180 -8.95 -6.03 13.03
N VAL A 181 -7.70 -6.12 12.58
CA VAL A 181 -6.55 -5.40 13.16
C VAL A 181 -5.98 -4.49 12.08
N THR A 182 -5.80 -3.19 12.37
CA THR A 182 -5.06 -2.27 11.48
C THR A 182 -3.76 -1.85 12.13
N VAL A 183 -2.65 -1.89 11.39
CA VAL A 183 -1.29 -1.72 11.91
C VAL A 183 -0.62 -0.50 11.31
N ALA A 184 -0.07 0.39 12.14
CA ALA A 184 0.92 1.38 11.69
C ALA A 184 2.32 0.74 11.73
N TYR A 185 3.11 0.96 10.70
CA TYR A 185 4.53 0.59 10.62
C TYR A 185 5.35 1.78 10.09
N ARG A 186 6.64 1.86 10.41
CA ARG A 186 7.47 2.99 9.96
C ARG A 186 7.55 3.05 8.43
N LEU A 187 7.59 4.28 7.92
CA LEU A 187 7.55 4.63 6.50
C LEU A 187 8.79 5.47 6.13
N ASN A 188 8.98 5.72 4.84
CA ASN A 188 10.00 6.59 4.25
C ASN A 188 11.40 6.30 4.83
N ILE A 189 12.24 7.34 4.94
CA ILE A 189 13.56 7.25 5.54
C ILE A 189 13.55 6.59 6.93
N LEU A 190 12.50 6.77 7.73
CA LEU A 190 12.41 6.20 9.08
C LEU A 190 12.19 4.68 9.07
N GLY A 191 11.53 4.16 8.04
CA GLY A 191 11.17 2.75 7.89
C GLY A 191 12.16 1.94 7.06
N PHE A 192 12.85 2.58 6.11
CA PHE A 192 13.55 1.84 5.04
C PHE A 192 14.98 2.33 4.77
N PHE A 193 15.47 3.36 5.45
CA PHE A 193 16.85 3.80 5.27
C PHE A 193 17.88 2.74 5.63
N THR A 194 18.82 2.54 4.73
CA THR A 194 19.95 1.63 4.90
C THR A 194 21.26 2.36 4.70
N THR A 195 22.31 1.92 5.39
CA THR A 195 23.71 2.29 5.10
C THR A 195 24.45 1.18 4.37
N THR A 196 23.72 0.15 3.92
CA THR A 196 24.24 -1.03 3.21
C THR A 196 25.29 -1.81 4.03
N ASP A 197 25.26 -1.66 5.36
CA ASP A 197 26.12 -2.32 6.34
C ASP A 197 25.34 -2.55 7.65
N GLU A 198 26.00 -3.12 8.67
CA GLU A 198 25.30 -3.48 9.91
C GLU A 198 24.92 -2.28 10.81
N LYS A 199 25.29 -1.05 10.47
CA LYS A 199 24.95 0.14 11.29
C LYS A 199 23.51 0.61 11.07
N ALA A 200 22.99 0.41 9.87
CA ALA A 200 21.61 0.62 9.49
C ALA A 200 21.25 -0.39 8.39
N PRO A 201 20.83 -1.62 8.76
CA PRO A 201 20.60 -2.68 7.78
C PRO A 201 19.37 -2.47 6.89
N GLY A 202 18.50 -1.51 7.20
CA GLY A 202 17.24 -1.27 6.49
C GLY A 202 16.06 -2.07 7.03
N ASN A 203 14.96 -2.14 6.26
CA ASN A 203 13.77 -2.96 6.53
C ASN A 203 13.05 -2.74 7.88
N TYR A 204 13.27 -1.62 8.59
CA TYR A 204 12.64 -1.37 9.89
C TYR A 204 11.11 -1.44 9.84
N GLY A 205 10.49 -0.93 8.78
CA GLY A 205 9.05 -1.03 8.55
C GLY A 205 8.57 -2.48 8.41
N MET A 206 9.38 -3.37 7.84
CA MET A 206 9.06 -4.80 7.76
C MET A 206 9.21 -5.49 9.11
N PHE A 207 10.24 -5.14 9.90
CA PHE A 207 10.38 -5.64 11.26
C PHE A 207 9.26 -5.16 12.18
N ASP A 208 8.73 -3.95 11.97
CA ASP A 208 7.55 -3.43 12.67
C ASP A 208 6.32 -4.31 12.40
N GLN A 209 6.11 -4.71 11.15
CA GLN A 209 5.03 -5.62 10.78
C GLN A 209 5.22 -7.00 11.43
N ILE A 210 6.44 -7.55 11.47
CA ILE A 210 6.75 -8.78 12.23
C ILE A 210 6.38 -8.64 13.70
N ALA A 211 6.80 -7.54 14.35
CA ALA A 211 6.50 -7.27 15.75
C ALA A 211 4.99 -7.18 16.01
N SER A 212 4.23 -6.59 15.08
CA SER A 212 2.78 -6.54 15.16
C SER A 212 2.13 -7.93 15.04
N LEU A 213 2.65 -8.79 14.15
CA LEU A 213 2.16 -10.17 13.99
C LEU A 213 2.48 -11.02 15.21
N ASP A 214 3.67 -10.84 15.81
CA ASP A 214 4.02 -11.46 17.09
C ASP A 214 3.10 -11.02 18.22
N TRP A 215 2.73 -9.74 18.25
CA TRP A 215 1.77 -9.23 19.20
C TRP A 215 0.39 -9.87 19.00
N VAL A 216 -0.10 -9.94 17.75
CA VAL A 216 -1.39 -10.55 17.40
C VAL A 216 -1.41 -12.02 17.83
N GLN A 217 -0.41 -12.80 17.44
CA GLN A 217 -0.31 -14.22 17.80
C GLN A 217 -0.39 -14.44 19.31
N LYS A 218 0.31 -13.61 20.10
CA LYS A 218 0.38 -13.78 21.56
C LYS A 218 -0.85 -13.23 22.30
N ARG A 219 -1.58 -12.24 21.75
CA ARG A 219 -2.55 -11.43 22.54
C ARG A 219 -3.94 -11.30 21.95
N ILE A 220 -4.17 -11.65 20.68
CA ILE A 220 -5.47 -11.39 20.04
C ILE A 220 -6.63 -12.18 20.67
N HIS A 221 -6.32 -13.32 21.30
CA HIS A 221 -7.30 -14.14 22.03
C HIS A 221 -7.98 -13.38 23.18
N HIS A 222 -7.31 -12.39 23.80
CA HIS A 222 -7.93 -11.54 24.82
C HIS A 222 -9.08 -10.68 24.28
N PHE A 223 -9.08 -10.42 22.97
CA PHE A 223 -10.12 -9.70 22.24
C PHE A 223 -11.11 -10.64 21.55
N GLY A 224 -10.99 -11.95 21.77
CA GLY A 224 -11.86 -12.97 21.18
C GLY A 224 -11.48 -13.41 19.76
N GLY A 225 -10.30 -13.02 19.26
CA GLY A 225 -9.77 -13.48 17.97
C GLY A 225 -9.05 -14.83 18.08
N SER A 226 -9.05 -15.59 17.00
CA SER A 226 -8.32 -16.85 16.85
C SER A 226 -6.87 -16.57 16.40
N PRO A 227 -5.85 -16.96 17.19
CA PRO A 227 -4.46 -16.92 16.73
C PRO A 227 -4.16 -17.99 15.67
N SER A 228 -4.98 -19.05 15.59
CA SER A 228 -4.83 -20.13 14.60
C SER A 228 -5.36 -19.74 13.21
N ASN A 229 -6.29 -18.77 13.16
CA ASN A 229 -6.90 -18.27 11.93
C ASN A 229 -6.62 -16.77 11.73
N VAL A 230 -5.33 -16.45 11.61
CA VAL A 230 -4.87 -15.10 11.23
C VAL A 230 -4.71 -15.03 9.71
N VAL A 231 -5.23 -13.97 9.11
CA VAL A 231 -5.14 -13.64 7.69
C VAL A 231 -4.45 -12.29 7.56
N ILE A 232 -3.28 -12.25 6.92
CA ILE A 232 -2.66 -10.98 6.57
C ILE A 232 -3.25 -10.48 5.25
N PHE A 233 -3.55 -9.19 5.17
CA PHE A 233 -4.02 -8.59 3.94
C PHE A 233 -3.56 -7.15 3.78
N GLY A 234 -3.41 -6.71 2.55
CA GLY A 234 -2.92 -5.37 2.24
C GLY A 234 -3.22 -4.97 0.82
N HIS A 235 -2.99 -3.69 0.54
CA HIS A 235 -3.09 -3.10 -0.79
C HIS A 235 -1.81 -2.34 -1.15
N SER A 236 -1.39 -2.33 -2.42
CA SER A 236 -0.19 -1.61 -2.87
C SER A 236 1.06 -2.05 -2.08
N SER A 237 1.81 -1.15 -1.46
CA SER A 237 2.91 -1.47 -0.54
C SER A 237 2.51 -2.40 0.62
N GLY A 238 1.26 -2.37 1.07
CA GLY A 238 0.73 -3.36 2.01
C GLY A 238 0.57 -4.75 1.39
N ALA A 239 0.22 -4.85 0.11
CA ALA A 239 0.15 -6.12 -0.63
C ALA A 239 1.54 -6.67 -0.96
N ILE A 240 2.48 -5.78 -1.31
CA ILE A 240 3.92 -6.11 -1.42
C ILE A 240 4.38 -6.71 -0.08
N SER A 241 4.06 -6.06 1.03
CA SER A 241 4.39 -6.57 2.37
C SER A 241 3.83 -7.97 2.63
N VAL A 242 2.57 -8.23 2.25
CA VAL A 242 1.95 -9.56 2.36
C VAL A 242 2.72 -10.60 1.55
N GLY A 243 3.07 -10.30 0.30
CA GLY A 243 3.86 -11.20 -0.54
C GLY A 243 5.24 -11.49 0.04
N LEU A 244 5.91 -10.47 0.62
CA LEU A 244 7.22 -10.65 1.26
C LEU A 244 7.14 -11.45 2.57
N HIS A 245 6.06 -11.32 3.33
CA HIS A 245 5.82 -12.19 4.49
C HIS A 245 5.65 -13.67 4.11
N LEU A 246 5.20 -13.99 2.89
CA LEU A 246 5.21 -15.37 2.39
C LEU A 246 6.62 -15.90 2.11
N MET A 247 7.62 -15.03 1.93
CA MET A 247 9.00 -15.39 1.58
C MET A 247 9.98 -15.24 2.76
N SER A 248 9.58 -14.49 3.78
CA SER A 248 10.44 -14.17 4.93
C SER A 248 10.47 -15.31 5.96
N PRO A 249 11.66 -15.82 6.36
CA PRO A 249 11.76 -16.86 7.39
C PRO A 249 11.18 -16.40 8.74
N LEU A 250 11.35 -15.11 9.07
CA LEU A 250 10.82 -14.51 10.29
C LEU A 250 9.30 -14.55 10.39
N SER A 251 8.58 -14.73 9.28
CA SER A 251 7.12 -14.67 9.26
C SER A 251 6.45 -16.04 9.44
N LYS A 252 7.25 -17.11 9.41
CA LYS A 252 6.77 -18.49 9.44
C LYS A 252 5.91 -18.76 10.66
N GLY A 253 4.70 -19.29 10.42
CA GLY A 253 3.75 -19.66 11.47
C GLY A 253 3.00 -18.49 12.13
N LYS A 254 3.15 -17.24 11.65
CA LYS A 254 2.43 -16.08 12.23
C LYS A 254 1.08 -15.80 11.58
N PHE A 255 0.77 -16.43 10.45
CA PHE A 255 -0.50 -16.31 9.75
C PHE A 255 -0.84 -17.62 9.04
N SER A 256 -2.12 -17.77 8.69
CA SER A 256 -2.71 -18.99 8.14
C SER A 256 -3.24 -18.81 6.71
N LYS A 257 -3.41 -17.56 6.25
CA LYS A 257 -3.89 -17.16 4.91
C LYS A 257 -3.36 -15.77 4.55
N ALA A 258 -3.34 -15.45 3.27
CA ALA A 258 -2.86 -14.17 2.76
C ALA A 258 -3.78 -13.61 1.67
N ILE A 259 -3.97 -12.28 1.65
CA ILE A 259 -4.67 -11.57 0.57
C ILE A 259 -3.82 -10.36 0.12
N ALA A 260 -3.33 -10.37 -1.11
CA ALA A 260 -2.51 -9.28 -1.66
C ALA A 260 -3.25 -8.57 -2.81
N MET A 261 -3.65 -7.32 -2.61
CA MET A 261 -4.40 -6.54 -3.59
C MET A 261 -3.48 -5.49 -4.24
N SER A 262 -3.31 -5.57 -5.55
CA SER A 262 -2.69 -4.52 -6.35
C SER A 262 -1.27 -4.18 -5.89
N GLY A 263 -0.42 -5.20 -5.65
CA GLY A 263 0.99 -4.97 -5.26
C GLY A 263 1.89 -6.17 -5.51
N ASP A 264 2.92 -5.97 -6.34
CA ASP A 264 3.86 -7.02 -6.75
C ASP A 264 5.07 -7.12 -5.80
N ALA A 265 5.13 -8.19 -5.01
CA ALA A 265 6.27 -8.47 -4.13
C ALA A 265 7.53 -8.97 -4.86
N VAL A 266 7.41 -9.49 -6.10
CA VAL A 266 8.50 -10.13 -6.83
C VAL A 266 9.48 -9.12 -7.40
N SER A 267 8.98 -8.00 -7.90
CA SER A 267 9.78 -6.95 -8.56
C SER A 267 10.05 -5.71 -7.69
N SER A 268 9.49 -5.65 -6.47
CA SER A 268 9.53 -4.46 -5.60
C SER A 268 10.61 -4.50 -4.49
N VAL A 269 11.65 -5.33 -4.64
CA VAL A 269 12.72 -5.44 -3.65
C VAL A 269 14.06 -5.00 -4.25
N GLY A 270 14.70 -4.04 -3.59
CA GLY A 270 16.01 -3.51 -3.98
C GLY A 270 17.19 -4.36 -3.51
N SER A 271 18.36 -4.11 -4.07
CA SER A 271 19.64 -4.61 -3.55
C SER A 271 20.30 -3.56 -2.67
N PRO A 272 21.07 -3.96 -1.63
CA PRO A 272 21.83 -2.98 -0.83
C PRO A 272 22.69 -2.06 -1.69
N GLN A 273 23.35 -2.59 -2.73
CA GLN A 273 24.27 -1.81 -3.57
C GLN A 273 23.57 -0.67 -4.31
N ALA A 274 22.35 -0.90 -4.78
CA ALA A 274 21.60 0.11 -5.50
C ALA A 274 21.09 1.26 -4.60
N GLU A 275 21.16 1.10 -3.28
CA GLU A 275 20.85 2.18 -2.33
C GLU A 275 22.03 3.11 -2.07
N LEU A 276 23.26 2.78 -2.49
CA LEU A 276 24.46 3.62 -2.25
C LEU A 276 24.30 5.08 -2.71
N PRO A 277 23.77 5.39 -3.92
CA PRO A 277 23.53 6.76 -4.34
C PRO A 277 22.53 7.49 -3.44
N VAL A 278 21.54 6.76 -2.90
CA VAL A 278 20.58 7.32 -1.93
C VAL A 278 21.29 7.64 -0.61
N VAL A 279 22.18 6.78 -0.13
CA VAL A 279 22.98 7.04 1.08
C VAL A 279 23.83 8.30 0.92
N ASP A 280 24.49 8.47 -0.23
CA ASP A 280 25.32 9.64 -0.51
C ASP A 280 24.48 10.92 -0.60
N ASN A 281 23.34 10.87 -1.30
CA ASN A 281 22.38 11.97 -1.37
C ASN A 281 21.85 12.37 0.02
N ILE A 282 21.52 11.39 0.89
CA ILE A 282 21.11 11.66 2.26
C ILE A 282 22.23 12.30 3.08
N ALA A 283 23.47 11.81 2.96
CA ALA A 283 24.61 12.41 3.65
C ALA A 283 24.81 13.88 3.23
N GLU A 284 24.71 14.18 1.93
CA GLU A 284 24.80 15.54 1.38
C GLU A 284 23.65 16.44 1.85
N LYS A 285 22.40 16.00 1.70
CA LYS A 285 21.19 16.76 2.08
C LYS A 285 21.21 17.24 3.53
N PHE A 286 21.72 16.41 4.45
CA PHE A 286 21.77 16.73 5.88
C PHE A 286 23.13 17.22 6.36
N GLY A 287 24.12 17.37 5.47
CA GLY A 287 25.48 17.79 5.83
C GLY A 287 26.17 16.82 6.80
N CYS A 288 25.85 15.52 6.71
CA CYS A 288 26.43 14.49 7.55
C CYS A 288 27.68 13.89 6.89
N TYR A 289 28.71 13.58 7.68
CA TYR A 289 29.87 12.84 7.17
C TYR A 289 29.46 11.44 6.71
N ARG A 290 29.78 11.09 5.45
CA ARG A 290 29.50 9.77 4.88
C ARG A 290 30.25 8.63 5.58
N HIS A 291 31.45 8.91 6.09
CA HIS A 291 32.31 7.95 6.78
C HIS A 291 32.94 8.54 8.06
N PRO A 292 33.16 7.73 9.12
CA PRO A 292 32.69 6.35 9.27
C PRO A 292 31.15 6.27 9.37
N THR A 293 30.53 5.14 8.99
CA THR A 293 29.06 5.00 8.98
C THR A 293 28.42 5.29 10.34
N SER A 294 29.12 5.00 11.45
CA SER A 294 28.66 5.36 12.79
C SER A 294 28.45 6.88 12.96
N ALA A 295 29.31 7.71 12.37
CA ALA A 295 29.17 9.17 12.42
C ALA A 295 27.98 9.66 11.59
N LEU A 296 27.72 9.04 10.43
CA LEU A 296 26.52 9.29 9.63
C LEU A 296 25.25 8.99 10.44
N MET A 297 25.18 7.81 11.06
CA MET A 297 24.02 7.41 11.86
C MET A 297 23.81 8.30 13.08
N ASP A 298 24.89 8.66 13.79
CA ASP A 298 24.81 9.59 14.92
C ASP A 298 24.34 10.98 14.49
N CYS A 299 24.73 11.43 13.30
CA CYS A 299 24.25 12.69 12.71
C CYS A 299 22.75 12.62 12.41
N LEU A 300 22.30 11.63 11.63
CA LEU A 300 20.90 11.48 11.22
C LEU A 300 19.93 11.28 12.40
N ARG A 301 20.36 10.57 13.47
CA ARG A 301 19.56 10.43 14.70
C ARG A 301 19.36 11.74 15.47
N ARG A 302 20.23 12.74 15.26
CA ARG A 302 20.11 14.07 15.88
C ARG A 302 19.24 15.04 15.08
N VAL A 303 19.00 14.77 13.80
CA VAL A 303 18.15 15.62 12.95
C VAL A 303 16.70 15.57 13.47
N ASP A 304 16.01 16.71 13.46
CA ASP A 304 14.58 16.74 13.80
C ASP A 304 13.79 15.89 12.81
N VAL A 305 12.83 15.11 13.32
CA VAL A 305 12.09 14.14 12.49
C VAL A 305 11.29 14.82 11.37
N ASN A 306 10.77 16.03 11.59
CA ASN A 306 10.03 16.76 10.56
C ASN A 306 10.95 17.23 9.44
N ILE A 307 12.17 17.69 9.79
CA ILE A 307 13.18 18.08 8.81
C ILE A 307 13.63 16.85 8.02
N LEU A 308 13.94 15.75 8.73
CA LEU A 308 14.39 14.50 8.13
C LEU A 308 13.41 14.01 7.05
N VAL A 309 12.11 13.92 7.39
CA VAL A 309 11.07 13.45 6.45
C VAL A 309 10.79 14.47 5.34
N ARG A 310 10.81 15.77 5.64
CA ARG A 310 10.51 16.81 4.63
C ARG A 310 11.61 16.89 3.57
N GLU A 311 12.87 16.94 3.97
CA GLU A 311 14.00 17.13 3.05
C GLU A 311 14.34 15.85 2.25
N SER A 312 13.87 14.68 2.72
CA SER A 312 13.98 13.41 1.98
C SER A 312 12.69 13.03 1.22
N SER A 313 11.69 13.91 1.16
CA SER A 313 10.36 13.61 0.59
C SER A 313 10.31 13.56 -0.94
N ASP A 314 11.43 13.89 -1.60
CA ASP A 314 11.64 13.74 -3.04
C ASP A 314 12.20 12.36 -3.42
N ILE A 315 12.69 11.58 -2.45
CA ILE A 315 13.12 10.20 -2.66
C ILE A 315 11.88 9.32 -2.55
N GLU A 316 11.38 8.82 -3.67
CA GLU A 316 10.21 7.93 -3.70
C GLU A 316 10.57 6.43 -3.67
N THR A 317 11.85 6.08 -3.83
CA THR A 317 12.34 4.69 -3.92
C THR A 317 12.41 3.93 -2.60
N TRP A 318 11.92 4.50 -1.49
CA TRP A 318 11.93 3.80 -0.20
C TRP A 318 11.17 2.49 -0.28
N GLY A 319 11.79 1.42 0.18
CA GLY A 319 11.17 0.10 0.19
C GLY A 319 12.07 -0.98 0.76
N PRO A 320 11.58 -2.23 0.74
CA PRO A 320 12.34 -3.36 1.25
C PRO A 320 13.56 -3.67 0.39
N ILE A 321 14.64 -4.11 1.05
CA ILE A 321 15.85 -4.62 0.39
C ILE A 321 16.13 -6.06 0.83
N VAL A 322 16.95 -6.78 0.05
CA VAL A 322 17.57 -8.02 0.52
C VAL A 322 18.57 -7.68 1.62
N ASP A 323 18.32 -8.13 2.85
CA ASP A 323 19.08 -7.74 4.05
C ASP A 323 19.98 -8.84 4.62
N TYR A 324 20.21 -9.92 3.85
CA TYR A 324 21.10 -11.01 4.24
C TYR A 324 22.53 -10.54 4.57
N GLU A 325 23.12 -9.70 3.71
CA GLU A 325 24.51 -9.24 3.85
C GLU A 325 24.63 -8.03 4.79
N THR A 326 23.54 -7.27 4.97
CA THR A 326 23.54 -6.06 5.80
C THR A 326 23.21 -6.38 7.26
N ASN A 327 22.48 -7.47 7.53
CA ASN A 327 22.08 -7.85 8.88
C ASN A 327 22.98 -8.94 9.47
N ASN A 328 23.99 -8.51 10.23
CA ASN A 328 24.90 -9.41 10.95
C ASN A 328 24.49 -9.69 12.39
N THR A 329 23.33 -9.18 12.83
CA THR A 329 22.94 -9.20 14.27
C THR A 329 21.69 -10.01 14.57
N THR A 330 20.77 -10.11 13.61
CA THR A 330 19.55 -10.91 13.73
C THR A 330 19.38 -11.72 12.46
N GLU A 331 18.45 -12.68 12.49
CA GLU A 331 18.00 -13.31 11.26
C GLU A 331 17.44 -12.23 10.30
N PRO A 332 17.78 -12.28 8.99
CA PRO A 332 17.34 -11.30 8.01
C PRO A 332 15.83 -11.43 7.74
N PHE A 333 15.20 -10.32 7.36
CA PHE A 333 13.82 -10.36 6.89
C PHE A 333 13.72 -11.05 5.51
N LEU A 334 14.63 -10.76 4.60
CA LEU A 334 14.76 -11.37 3.27
C LEU A 334 16.20 -11.85 3.05
N SER A 335 16.38 -13.16 3.07
CA SER A 335 17.68 -13.78 2.83
C SER A 335 18.15 -13.75 1.37
N MET A 336 17.23 -13.53 0.44
CA MET A 336 17.50 -13.49 -1.01
C MET A 336 16.42 -12.69 -1.74
N HIS A 337 16.63 -12.44 -3.02
CA HIS A 337 15.64 -11.76 -3.85
C HIS A 337 14.34 -12.59 -3.93
N PRO A 338 13.15 -11.97 -3.90
CA PRO A 338 11.86 -12.65 -4.00
C PRO A 338 11.75 -13.66 -5.16
N ARG A 339 12.29 -13.29 -6.32
CA ARG A 339 12.29 -14.18 -7.48
C ARG A 339 13.10 -15.46 -7.27
N ASP A 340 14.28 -15.34 -6.65
CA ASP A 340 15.12 -16.49 -6.30
C ASP A 340 14.45 -17.37 -5.23
N ALA A 341 13.75 -16.75 -4.28
CA ALA A 341 12.95 -17.47 -3.29
C ALA A 341 11.83 -18.27 -3.96
N LEU A 342 11.14 -17.70 -4.95
CA LEU A 342 10.12 -18.38 -5.74
C LEU A 342 10.68 -19.50 -6.64
N ASP A 343 11.86 -19.32 -7.22
CA ASP A 343 12.48 -20.32 -8.10
C ASP A 343 13.11 -21.48 -7.34
N SER A 344 13.52 -21.25 -6.08
CA SER A 344 13.99 -22.28 -5.15
C SER A 344 12.88 -22.90 -4.28
N ASP A 345 11.61 -22.52 -4.51
CA ASP A 345 10.45 -22.92 -3.69
C ASP A 345 10.64 -22.63 -2.18
N THR A 346 11.40 -21.58 -1.84
CA THR A 346 11.58 -21.06 -0.47
C THR A 346 10.41 -20.17 -0.08
N LEU A 347 9.30 -20.80 0.31
CA LEU A 347 8.05 -20.13 0.70
C LEU A 347 7.53 -20.60 2.06
N ASN A 348 6.69 -19.76 2.67
CA ASN A 348 5.78 -20.11 3.76
C ASN A 348 4.35 -20.20 3.19
N PRO A 349 4.04 -21.23 2.37
CA PRO A 349 2.80 -21.23 1.61
C PRO A 349 1.59 -21.41 2.52
N VAL A 350 0.64 -20.49 2.36
CA VAL A 350 -0.71 -20.54 2.93
C VAL A 350 -1.71 -20.32 1.78
N PRO A 351 -3.00 -20.64 1.95
CA PRO A 351 -4.01 -20.21 0.98
C PRO A 351 -3.87 -18.73 0.67
N LEU A 352 -3.86 -18.40 -0.62
CA LEU A 352 -3.56 -17.07 -1.13
C LEU A 352 -4.70 -16.56 -2.02
N MET A 353 -5.10 -15.32 -1.82
CA MET A 353 -5.88 -14.56 -2.79
C MET A 353 -5.03 -13.38 -3.28
N VAL A 354 -4.96 -13.19 -4.58
CA VAL A 354 -4.34 -12.02 -5.18
C VAL A 354 -5.27 -11.37 -6.18
N GLY A 355 -5.10 -10.08 -6.41
CA GLY A 355 -5.75 -9.44 -7.54
C GLY A 355 -5.22 -8.04 -7.80
N TYR A 356 -5.69 -7.45 -8.89
CA TYR A 356 -5.27 -6.15 -9.39
C TYR A 356 -6.45 -5.49 -10.11
N THR A 357 -6.39 -4.19 -10.39
CA THR A 357 -7.40 -3.49 -11.19
C THR A 357 -7.09 -3.56 -12.68
N ASN A 358 -8.05 -3.25 -13.55
CA ASN A 358 -7.82 -3.35 -15.00
C ASN A 358 -6.94 -2.24 -15.59
N ASN A 359 -6.65 -1.16 -14.85
CA ASN A 359 -5.81 -0.07 -15.33
C ASN A 359 -5.13 0.65 -14.16
N GLU A 360 -4.25 -0.06 -13.46
CA GLU A 360 -3.62 0.36 -12.20
C GLU A 360 -3.01 1.77 -12.31
N GLN A 361 -2.26 2.02 -13.39
CA GLN A 361 -1.44 3.24 -13.50
C GLN A 361 -2.15 4.43 -14.17
N ALA A 362 -3.44 4.32 -14.50
CA ALA A 362 -4.15 5.38 -15.22
C ALA A 362 -4.06 6.76 -14.52
N LEU A 363 -4.28 6.83 -13.20
CA LEU A 363 -4.25 8.11 -12.48
C LEU A 363 -2.84 8.64 -12.25
N ALA A 364 -1.85 7.78 -12.09
CA ALA A 364 -0.45 8.20 -12.04
C ALA A 364 -0.03 8.78 -13.39
N TYR A 365 -0.42 8.14 -14.49
CA TYR A 365 -0.22 8.63 -15.84
C TYR A 365 -0.92 9.98 -16.06
N VAL A 366 -2.18 10.14 -15.62
CA VAL A 366 -2.85 11.45 -15.63
C VAL A 366 -1.98 12.47 -14.89
N GLU A 367 -1.52 12.20 -13.66
CA GLU A 367 -0.69 13.15 -12.90
C GLU A 367 0.62 13.53 -13.62
N SER A 368 1.24 12.61 -14.37
CA SER A 368 2.46 12.88 -15.12
C SER A 368 2.24 13.65 -16.43
N VAL A 369 1.14 13.40 -17.16
CA VAL A 369 0.90 14.03 -18.49
C VAL A 369 -0.07 15.22 -18.46
N SER A 370 -0.89 15.35 -17.41
CA SER A 370 -2.02 16.30 -17.36
C SER A 370 -1.67 17.75 -17.04
N LYS A 371 -0.39 18.15 -17.12
CA LYS A 371 -0.08 19.59 -17.32
C LYS A 371 -0.41 19.99 -18.77
N GLY A 372 -1.64 19.78 -19.23
CA GLY A 372 -2.11 20.33 -20.51
C GLY A 372 -3.15 19.54 -21.32
N ASP A 373 -3.32 18.22 -21.13
CA ASP A 373 -4.22 17.41 -21.98
C ASP A 373 -5.21 16.51 -21.18
N PRO A 374 -6.52 16.83 -21.15
CA PRO A 374 -7.52 16.01 -20.48
C PRO A 374 -7.83 14.68 -21.20
N ASP A 375 -7.47 14.54 -22.47
CA ASP A 375 -7.67 13.30 -23.23
C ASP A 375 -6.55 12.27 -22.96
N GLY A 376 -5.45 12.70 -22.31
CA GLY A 376 -4.31 11.86 -21.95
C GLY A 376 -3.60 11.24 -23.15
N LYS A 377 -3.65 11.89 -24.32
CA LYS A 377 -3.12 11.31 -25.57
C LYS A 377 -1.62 11.08 -25.48
N LEU A 378 -1.16 9.98 -26.09
CA LEU A 378 0.26 9.63 -26.14
C LEU A 378 0.72 9.57 -27.59
N SER A 379 1.59 10.51 -27.98
CA SER A 379 2.22 10.47 -29.29
C SER A 379 3.13 9.25 -29.41
N TYR A 380 3.34 8.75 -30.63
CA TYR A 380 4.25 7.61 -30.86
C TYR A 380 5.67 7.88 -30.34
N SER A 381 6.19 9.09 -30.55
CA SER A 381 7.52 9.46 -30.05
C SER A 381 7.60 9.38 -28.53
N ASN A 382 6.56 9.84 -27.82
CA ASN A 382 6.52 9.75 -26.36
C ASN A 382 6.33 8.31 -25.89
N PHE A 383 5.50 7.52 -26.56
CA PHE A 383 5.35 6.08 -26.30
C PHE A 383 6.70 5.35 -26.39
N GLU A 384 7.44 5.56 -27.49
CA GLU A 384 8.75 4.97 -27.70
C GLU A 384 9.78 5.44 -26.66
N THR A 385 9.80 6.74 -26.37
CA THR A 385 10.75 7.35 -25.42
C THR A 385 10.51 6.85 -24.00
N LEU A 386 9.25 6.84 -23.53
CA LEU A 386 8.93 6.38 -22.17
C LEU A 386 9.35 4.94 -21.95
N ILE A 387 9.07 4.04 -22.90
CA ILE A 387 9.48 2.64 -22.81
C ILE A 387 11.00 2.53 -22.90
N THR A 388 11.64 3.22 -23.84
CA THR A 388 13.09 3.12 -24.01
C THR A 388 13.84 3.62 -22.78
N ASP A 389 13.46 4.77 -22.22
CA ASP A 389 14.10 5.34 -21.04
C ASP A 389 13.95 4.44 -19.82
N GLU A 390 12.76 3.88 -19.60
CA GLU A 390 12.50 2.95 -18.49
C GLU A 390 13.44 1.74 -18.55
N PHE A 391 13.58 1.12 -19.72
CA PHE A 391 14.37 -0.11 -19.89
C PHE A 391 15.84 0.10 -20.27
N THR A 392 16.32 1.34 -20.39
CA THR A 392 17.75 1.63 -20.61
C THR A 392 18.42 2.27 -19.41
N SER A 393 17.64 2.79 -18.46
CA SER A 393 18.13 3.44 -17.23
C SER A 393 19.05 2.55 -16.37
N PHE A 394 18.89 1.22 -16.39
CA PHE A 394 19.73 0.31 -15.60
C PHE A 394 21.18 0.22 -16.10
N ALA A 395 21.47 0.60 -17.34
CA ALA A 395 22.84 0.59 -17.88
C ALA A 395 23.69 1.78 -17.41
N GLN A 396 23.10 2.76 -16.73
CA GLN A 396 23.81 3.94 -16.23
C GLN A 396 24.50 3.71 -14.87
N SER A 397 24.24 2.58 -14.20
CA SER A 397 24.78 2.28 -12.86
C SER A 397 26.13 1.55 -12.88
N SER A 398 26.54 0.99 -14.01
CA SER A 398 27.76 0.18 -14.15
C SER A 398 28.97 1.06 -14.54
N GLN A 399 29.41 1.91 -13.62
CA GLN A 399 30.75 2.51 -13.65
C GLN A 399 31.84 1.58 -13.09
N ASP A 400 31.61 0.26 -13.08
CA ASP A 400 32.67 -0.67 -12.71
C ASP A 400 33.55 -0.99 -13.93
N ASN A 401 34.87 -0.97 -13.72
CA ASN A 401 35.96 -1.37 -14.62
C ASN A 401 35.88 -2.86 -15.07
N SER A 402 34.68 -3.42 -15.16
CA SER A 402 34.41 -4.74 -15.65
C SER A 402 34.35 -4.74 -17.18
N THR A 403 34.78 -5.82 -17.81
CA THR A 403 34.62 -6.09 -19.25
C THR A 403 33.15 -6.39 -19.64
N CYS A 404 32.20 -5.90 -18.85
CA CYS A 404 30.76 -6.14 -18.96
C CYS A 404 30.20 -5.26 -20.09
N GLU A 405 29.74 -5.90 -21.16
CA GLU A 405 29.00 -5.23 -22.21
C GLU A 405 27.50 -5.42 -21.94
N LEU A 406 26.86 -4.41 -21.35
CA LEU A 406 25.41 -4.38 -21.21
C LEU A 406 24.77 -3.99 -22.54
N LYS A 407 23.68 -4.68 -22.91
CA LYS A 407 22.89 -4.39 -24.11
C LYS A 407 21.48 -3.89 -23.74
N PRO A 408 21.34 -2.74 -23.05
CA PRO A 408 20.04 -2.23 -22.60
C PRO A 408 19.05 -1.99 -23.76
N GLU A 409 19.55 -1.60 -24.94
CA GLU A 409 18.71 -1.45 -26.13
C GLU A 409 18.00 -2.75 -26.55
N MET A 410 18.61 -3.92 -26.29
CA MET A 410 17.97 -5.21 -26.60
C MET A 410 16.74 -5.42 -25.73
N VAL A 411 16.83 -5.05 -24.45
CA VAL A 411 15.71 -5.12 -23.50
C VAL A 411 14.58 -4.19 -23.94
N ALA A 412 14.91 -2.91 -24.19
CA ALA A 412 13.93 -1.92 -24.65
C ALA A 412 13.24 -2.35 -25.96
N LYS A 413 14.00 -2.83 -26.96
CA LYS A 413 13.45 -3.31 -28.24
C LYS A 413 12.53 -4.51 -28.09
N ALA A 414 12.83 -5.44 -27.17
CA ALA A 414 11.96 -6.59 -26.91
C ALA A 414 10.61 -6.15 -26.32
N VAL A 415 10.62 -5.17 -25.41
CA VAL A 415 9.40 -4.60 -24.82
C VAL A 415 8.61 -3.80 -25.85
N LEU A 416 9.27 -2.92 -26.61
CA LEU A 416 8.64 -2.17 -27.70
C LEU A 416 7.98 -3.11 -28.70
N PHE A 417 8.68 -4.14 -29.16
CA PHE A 417 8.13 -5.14 -30.08
C PHE A 417 6.87 -5.82 -29.55
N PHE A 418 6.78 -6.05 -28.24
CA PHE A 418 5.62 -6.70 -27.63
C PHE A 418 4.41 -5.75 -27.53
N TYR A 419 4.65 -4.49 -27.15
CA TYR A 419 3.58 -3.55 -26.83
C TYR A 419 3.18 -2.62 -27.97
N GLU A 420 4.04 -2.43 -28.97
CA GLU A 420 3.72 -1.68 -30.17
C GLU A 420 2.49 -2.29 -30.88
N PRO A 421 1.52 -1.47 -31.30
CA PRO A 421 0.34 -1.97 -31.98
C PRO A 421 0.71 -2.59 -33.34
N HIS A 422 0.21 -3.81 -33.59
CA HIS A 422 0.34 -4.50 -34.88
C HIS A 422 -1.06 -4.88 -35.42
N PRO A 423 -1.51 -4.33 -36.58
CA PRO A 423 -0.79 -3.41 -37.48
C PRO A 423 -0.48 -2.04 -36.84
N PRO A 424 0.58 -1.34 -37.31
CA PRO A 424 0.98 -0.05 -36.75
C PRO A 424 -0.18 0.95 -36.70
N SER A 425 -0.33 1.61 -35.55
CA SER A 425 -1.35 2.63 -35.32
C SER A 425 -0.71 3.95 -34.94
N LYS A 426 -1.27 5.05 -35.45
CA LYS A 426 -0.94 6.43 -35.04
C LYS A 426 -2.02 7.02 -34.12
N ASP A 427 -3.01 6.23 -33.73
CA ASP A 427 -4.03 6.67 -32.79
C ASP A 427 -3.40 6.81 -31.40
N GLU A 428 -3.34 8.05 -30.91
CA GLU A 428 -2.70 8.39 -29.64
C GLU A 428 -3.44 7.81 -28.42
N GLY A 429 -4.73 7.48 -28.55
CA GLY A 429 -5.49 6.76 -27.53
C GLY A 429 -5.09 5.29 -27.46
N VAL A 430 -4.91 4.64 -28.61
CA VAL A 430 -4.41 3.25 -28.67
C VAL A 430 -3.00 3.15 -28.08
N LEU A 431 -2.11 4.08 -28.41
CA LEU A 431 -0.75 4.10 -27.87
C LEU A 431 -0.73 4.31 -26.34
N ARG A 432 -1.57 5.22 -25.83
CA ARG A 432 -1.78 5.39 -24.38
C ARG A 432 -2.23 4.08 -23.74
N ASP A 433 -3.24 3.43 -24.32
CA ASP A 433 -3.81 2.22 -23.74
C ASP A 433 -2.79 1.07 -23.73
N ARG A 434 -2.00 0.90 -24.81
CA ARG A 434 -0.89 -0.07 -24.85
C ARG A 434 0.20 0.21 -23.82
N TYR A 435 0.51 1.48 -23.57
CA TYR A 435 1.45 1.85 -22.52
C TYR A 435 0.89 1.53 -21.12
N LEU A 436 -0.39 1.79 -20.89
CA LEU A 436 -1.04 1.47 -19.61
C LEU A 436 -1.22 -0.04 -19.39
N ASP A 437 -1.45 -0.81 -20.45
CA ASP A 437 -1.41 -2.27 -20.43
C ASP A 437 -0.03 -2.75 -19.94
N LEU A 438 1.05 -2.26 -20.56
CA LEU A 438 2.44 -2.55 -20.15
C LEU A 438 2.65 -2.26 -18.67
N GLN A 439 2.24 -1.09 -18.20
CA GLN A 439 2.46 -0.66 -16.84
C GLN A 439 1.65 -1.49 -15.82
N THR A 440 0.44 -1.93 -16.19
CA THR A 440 -0.41 -2.79 -15.35
C THR A 440 0.11 -4.23 -15.31
N GLU A 441 0.51 -4.76 -16.46
CA GLU A 441 0.96 -6.14 -16.58
C GLU A 441 2.32 -6.36 -15.93
N LYS A 442 3.27 -5.46 -16.17
CA LYS A 442 4.63 -5.52 -15.61
C LYS A 442 4.62 -5.36 -14.08
N ASN A 443 3.99 -4.29 -13.58
CA ASN A 443 4.19 -3.85 -12.20
C ASN A 443 3.18 -4.46 -11.20
N PHE A 444 2.17 -5.19 -11.69
CA PHE A 444 1.14 -5.78 -10.85
C PHE A 444 0.81 -7.22 -11.27
N ALA A 445 0.26 -7.41 -12.47
CA ALA A 445 -0.35 -8.68 -12.85
C ALA A 445 0.67 -9.83 -12.92
N ALA A 446 1.85 -9.60 -13.51
CA ALA A 446 2.86 -10.63 -13.73
C ALA A 446 3.38 -11.23 -12.41
N GLY A 447 3.82 -10.40 -11.48
CA GLY A 447 4.35 -10.89 -10.21
C GLY A 447 3.30 -11.47 -9.26
N LEU A 448 2.07 -10.91 -9.25
CA LEU A 448 0.95 -11.49 -8.49
C LEU A 448 0.58 -12.89 -9.00
N THR A 449 0.52 -13.06 -10.33
CA THR A 449 0.20 -14.37 -10.94
C THR A 449 1.36 -15.37 -10.80
N LEU A 450 2.61 -14.92 -10.85
CA LEU A 450 3.77 -15.76 -10.56
C LEU A 450 3.74 -16.28 -9.11
N LEU A 451 3.50 -15.39 -8.14
CA LEU A 451 3.35 -15.76 -6.73
C LEU A 451 2.20 -16.76 -6.54
N ALA A 452 1.04 -16.49 -7.15
CA ALA A 452 -0.10 -17.40 -7.11
C ALA A 452 0.22 -18.79 -7.69
N GLY A 453 0.90 -18.85 -8.84
CA GLY A 453 1.34 -20.10 -9.46
C GLY A 453 2.26 -20.91 -8.55
N LYS A 454 3.26 -20.26 -7.94
CA LYS A 454 4.18 -20.93 -7.01
C LYS A 454 3.51 -21.40 -5.73
N VAL A 455 2.59 -20.61 -5.16
CA VAL A 455 1.77 -21.04 -4.01
C VAL A 455 0.83 -22.20 -4.38
N SER A 456 0.29 -22.21 -5.61
CA SER A 456 -0.66 -23.24 -6.08
C SER A 456 -0.12 -24.66 -6.03
N LYS A 457 1.22 -24.83 -6.03
CA LYS A 457 1.89 -26.13 -5.88
C LYS A 457 1.61 -26.81 -4.54
N GLU A 458 1.36 -26.04 -3.48
CA GLU A 458 1.18 -26.57 -2.12
C GLU A 458 -0.13 -26.16 -1.45
N LYS A 459 -0.69 -25.01 -1.82
CA LYS A 459 -1.92 -24.43 -1.23
C LYS A 459 -2.80 -23.85 -2.31
N SER A 460 -4.09 -23.70 -2.02
CA SER A 460 -5.01 -23.05 -2.96
C SER A 460 -4.65 -21.57 -3.19
N ALA A 461 -4.52 -21.18 -4.45
CA ALA A 461 -4.38 -19.78 -4.86
C ALA A 461 -5.61 -19.34 -5.66
N TYR A 462 -6.00 -18.07 -5.53
CA TYR A 462 -7.10 -17.46 -6.28
C TYR A 462 -6.67 -16.11 -6.83
N VAL A 463 -6.89 -15.86 -8.11
CA VAL A 463 -6.54 -14.60 -8.78
C VAL A 463 -7.81 -13.90 -9.24
N TYR A 464 -7.90 -12.59 -9.02
CA TYR A 464 -8.95 -11.75 -9.62
C TYR A 464 -8.39 -10.53 -10.35
N ARG A 465 -9.18 -10.01 -11.30
CA ARG A 465 -9.04 -8.65 -11.81
C ARG A 465 -10.31 -7.85 -11.52
N PHE A 466 -10.16 -6.69 -10.90
CA PHE A 466 -11.29 -5.83 -10.54
C PHE A 466 -11.57 -4.84 -11.66
N ASP A 467 -12.67 -5.10 -12.39
CA ASP A 467 -13.07 -4.37 -13.60
C ASP A 467 -14.33 -3.53 -13.36
N TYR A 468 -14.90 -3.60 -12.16
CA TYR A 468 -16.10 -2.86 -11.80
C TYR A 468 -15.84 -1.35 -11.67
N ARG A 469 -16.20 -0.60 -12.72
CA ARG A 469 -16.21 0.87 -12.65
C ARG A 469 -17.43 1.36 -11.82
N PRO A 470 -17.22 2.12 -10.72
CA PRO A 470 -18.31 2.63 -9.87
C PRO A 470 -19.34 3.43 -10.66
N LYS A 471 -20.62 3.34 -10.26
CA LYS A 471 -21.73 4.05 -10.92
C LYS A 471 -22.15 5.32 -10.20
N THR A 472 -21.60 5.58 -9.01
CA THR A 472 -21.83 6.81 -8.25
C THR A 472 -21.10 8.00 -8.90
N PRO A 473 -21.80 9.03 -9.40
CA PRO A 473 -21.16 10.12 -10.16
C PRO A 473 -20.06 10.86 -9.42
N SER A 474 -20.17 11.05 -8.10
CA SER A 474 -19.15 11.73 -7.30
C SER A 474 -17.87 10.92 -7.13
N VAL A 475 -17.92 9.59 -7.30
CA VAL A 475 -16.77 8.70 -7.15
C VAL A 475 -15.89 8.73 -8.39
N ILE A 476 -16.52 8.74 -9.55
CA ILE A 476 -15.84 8.83 -10.86
C ILE A 476 -15.67 10.26 -11.34
N LYS A 477 -15.99 11.24 -10.48
CA LYS A 477 -15.79 12.66 -10.79
C LYS A 477 -14.29 12.91 -10.96
N ASP A 478 -13.93 13.57 -12.05
CA ASP A 478 -12.55 13.87 -12.46
C ASP A 478 -11.72 12.62 -12.85
N VAL A 479 -12.37 11.46 -13.07
CA VAL A 479 -11.72 10.24 -13.57
C VAL A 479 -12.13 10.03 -15.03
N PRO A 480 -11.21 10.15 -16.00
CA PRO A 480 -11.53 9.94 -17.41
C PRO A 480 -12.18 8.57 -17.67
N GLU A 481 -12.99 8.48 -18.71
CA GLU A 481 -13.65 7.21 -19.07
C GLU A 481 -12.65 6.14 -19.50
N TRP A 482 -11.63 6.54 -20.28
CA TRP A 482 -10.54 5.68 -20.73
C TRP A 482 -9.69 5.11 -19.58
N ALA A 483 -9.70 5.76 -18.41
CA ALA A 483 -8.93 5.31 -17.24
C ALA A 483 -9.47 4.01 -16.63
N GLY A 484 -10.59 3.46 -17.12
CA GLY A 484 -11.12 2.17 -16.69
C GLY A 484 -11.38 2.14 -15.18
N VAL A 485 -10.68 1.26 -14.47
CA VAL A 485 -10.66 1.15 -13.01
C VAL A 485 -9.22 1.33 -12.51
N PRO A 486 -8.87 2.54 -12.03
CA PRO A 486 -7.53 2.83 -11.54
C PRO A 486 -7.17 2.15 -10.21
N HIS A 487 -5.87 2.18 -9.87
CA HIS A 487 -5.36 1.74 -8.57
C HIS A 487 -6.15 2.33 -7.39
N MET A 488 -6.41 1.53 -6.36
CA MET A 488 -7.24 1.82 -5.17
C MET A 488 -8.76 1.86 -5.36
N PHE A 489 -9.30 1.69 -6.57
CA PHE A 489 -10.74 1.84 -6.81
C PHE A 489 -11.58 0.67 -6.27
N GLU A 490 -10.96 -0.45 -5.92
CA GLU A 490 -11.58 -1.57 -5.23
C GLU A 490 -11.74 -1.32 -3.71
N LEU A 491 -10.89 -0.48 -3.11
CA LEU A 491 -10.85 -0.28 -1.65
C LEU A 491 -12.18 0.19 -1.04
N PRO A 492 -12.95 1.12 -1.64
CA PRO A 492 -14.28 1.47 -1.12
C PRO A 492 -15.20 0.27 -0.96
N PHE A 493 -15.11 -0.72 -1.85
CA PHE A 493 -15.91 -1.94 -1.81
C PHE A 493 -15.38 -2.95 -0.79
N VAL A 494 -14.05 -3.07 -0.66
CA VAL A 494 -13.37 -3.87 0.38
C VAL A 494 -13.81 -3.45 1.79
N TRP A 495 -13.86 -2.14 2.04
CA TRP A 495 -14.18 -1.58 3.36
C TRP A 495 -15.67 -1.32 3.59
N GLY A 496 -16.52 -1.61 2.59
CA GLY A 496 -17.96 -1.41 2.70
C GLY A 496 -18.38 0.05 2.79
N LEU A 497 -17.58 0.98 2.26
CA LEU A 497 -17.89 2.41 2.26
C LEU A 497 -19.28 2.70 1.64
N PRO A 498 -19.70 2.06 0.53
CA PRO A 498 -21.05 2.24 -0.01
C PRO A 498 -22.19 1.84 0.93
N ALA A 499 -21.93 0.92 1.87
CA ALA A 499 -22.91 0.46 2.85
C ALA A 499 -22.96 1.34 4.11
N THR A 500 -22.02 2.28 4.27
CA THR A 500 -22.03 3.25 5.37
C THR A 500 -23.00 4.41 5.08
N GLY A 501 -23.47 5.08 6.14
CA GLY A 501 -24.19 6.35 6.03
C GLY A 501 -23.27 7.52 5.64
N SER A 502 -22.37 7.33 4.67
CA SER A 502 -21.38 8.33 4.24
C SER A 502 -22.05 9.59 3.69
N ALA A 503 -21.30 10.69 3.62
CA ALA A 503 -21.73 11.92 2.94
C ALA A 503 -22.04 11.70 1.44
N VAL A 504 -21.49 10.64 0.85
CA VAL A 504 -21.70 10.25 -0.54
C VAL A 504 -23.01 9.47 -0.70
N GLN A 505 -23.83 9.89 -1.67
CA GLN A 505 -25.05 9.16 -2.07
C GLN A 505 -24.71 8.05 -3.06
N TRP A 506 -24.40 6.87 -2.53
CA TRP A 506 -23.99 5.72 -3.33
C TRP A 506 -25.13 5.10 -4.14
N ALA A 507 -24.83 4.76 -5.40
CA ALA A 507 -25.70 3.99 -6.27
C ALA A 507 -25.98 2.58 -5.69
N ASN A 508 -27.19 2.05 -5.92
CA ASN A 508 -27.56 0.72 -5.43
C ASN A 508 -26.69 -0.41 -6.00
N SER A 509 -26.18 -0.25 -7.23
CA SER A 509 -25.23 -1.18 -7.82
C SER A 509 -23.91 -1.21 -7.07
N ASP A 510 -23.42 -0.04 -6.63
CA ASP A 510 -22.15 0.08 -5.89
C ASP A 510 -22.29 -0.53 -4.49
N LYS A 511 -23.45 -0.31 -3.84
CA LYS A 511 -23.80 -0.98 -2.59
C LYS A 511 -23.78 -2.50 -2.74
N ARG A 512 -24.40 -3.02 -3.81
CA ARG A 512 -24.42 -4.46 -4.09
C ARG A 512 -23.01 -5.01 -4.36
N MET A 513 -22.18 -4.28 -5.10
CA MET A 513 -20.80 -4.69 -5.34
C MET A 513 -19.99 -4.73 -4.03
N ALA A 514 -20.20 -3.77 -3.13
CA ALA A 514 -19.55 -3.80 -1.81
C ALA A 514 -19.94 -5.04 -1.00
N GLU A 515 -21.23 -5.42 -0.98
CA GLU A 515 -21.65 -6.67 -0.31
C GLU A 515 -20.99 -7.89 -0.93
N VAL A 516 -20.84 -7.94 -2.25
CA VAL A 516 -20.20 -9.08 -2.94
C VAL A 516 -18.72 -9.15 -2.62
N MET A 517 -17.98 -8.04 -2.74
CA MET A 517 -16.55 -7.98 -2.46
C MET A 517 -16.25 -8.35 -1.01
N MET A 518 -16.98 -7.75 -0.05
CA MET A 518 -16.81 -8.09 1.37
C MET A 518 -17.14 -9.56 1.66
N ALA A 519 -18.17 -10.13 1.01
CA ALA A 519 -18.53 -11.53 1.17
C ALA A 519 -17.46 -12.49 0.64
N MET A 520 -16.82 -12.16 -0.49
CA MET A 520 -15.72 -12.94 -1.05
C MET A 520 -14.51 -12.97 -0.11
N LEU A 521 -14.06 -11.79 0.34
CA LEU A 521 -12.96 -11.65 1.29
C LEU A 521 -13.26 -12.36 2.61
N ALA A 522 -14.48 -12.21 3.13
CA ALA A 522 -14.90 -12.83 4.38
C ALA A 522 -14.98 -14.36 4.28
N SER A 523 -15.44 -14.89 3.15
CA SER A 523 -15.48 -16.33 2.91
C SER A 523 -14.07 -16.90 2.89
N PHE A 524 -13.17 -16.25 2.15
CA PHE A 524 -11.76 -16.63 2.11
C PHE A 524 -11.10 -16.54 3.50
N ALA A 525 -11.32 -15.47 4.26
CA ALA A 525 -10.77 -15.34 5.59
C ALA A 525 -11.22 -16.46 6.54
N LYS A 526 -12.47 -16.91 6.40
CA LYS A 526 -13.03 -18.01 7.21
C LYS A 526 -12.49 -19.38 6.79
N SER A 527 -12.45 -19.69 5.49
CA SER A 527 -12.26 -21.06 5.00
C SER A 527 -11.04 -21.28 4.11
N GLY A 528 -10.41 -20.22 3.59
CA GLY A 528 -9.40 -20.28 2.53
C GLY A 528 -9.99 -20.35 1.12
N ASN A 529 -11.31 -20.30 0.97
CA ASN A 529 -12.01 -20.29 -0.32
C ASN A 529 -12.92 -19.05 -0.42
N PRO A 530 -12.81 -18.23 -1.48
CA PRO A 530 -13.59 -17.00 -1.63
C PRO A 530 -15.11 -17.22 -1.76
N GLY A 531 -15.56 -18.46 -1.91
CA GLY A 531 -16.96 -18.79 -2.12
C GLY A 531 -17.47 -18.29 -3.47
N GLN A 532 -18.73 -18.64 -3.74
CA GLN A 532 -19.39 -18.68 -5.06
C GLN A 532 -19.05 -19.94 -5.86
N GLN A 533 -20.09 -20.71 -6.22
CA GLN A 533 -20.00 -21.68 -7.32
C GLN A 533 -19.62 -20.87 -8.56
N LYS A 534 -18.32 -20.91 -8.97
CA LYS A 534 -17.69 -20.43 -10.22
C LYS A 534 -16.29 -19.81 -10.04
N TRP A 535 -15.79 -19.55 -8.83
CA TRP A 535 -14.39 -19.10 -8.68
C TRP A 535 -13.46 -20.30 -8.55
N GLU A 536 -12.82 -20.65 -9.66
CA GLU A 536 -11.89 -21.78 -9.75
C GLU A 536 -10.52 -21.41 -9.18
N PRO A 537 -9.82 -22.34 -8.50
CA PRO A 537 -8.45 -22.12 -8.05
C PRO A 537 -7.51 -21.86 -9.24
N TYR A 538 -6.53 -20.98 -9.03
CA TYR A 538 -5.49 -20.69 -10.00
C TYR A 538 -4.37 -21.74 -9.91
N THR A 539 -3.90 -22.22 -11.06
CA THR A 539 -2.69 -23.04 -11.20
C THR A 539 -1.85 -22.58 -12.39
N GLU A 540 -0.61 -23.06 -12.54
CA GLU A 540 0.20 -22.76 -13.72
C GLU A 540 -0.37 -23.40 -14.99
N GLU A 541 -1.04 -24.54 -14.88
CA GLU A 541 -1.69 -25.28 -15.97
C GLU A 541 -3.06 -24.72 -16.34
N GLU A 542 -3.84 -24.28 -15.33
CA GLU A 542 -5.16 -23.68 -15.47
C GLU A 542 -5.16 -22.25 -14.86
N PRO A 543 -4.58 -21.25 -15.55
CA PRO A 543 -4.37 -19.90 -15.01
C PRO A 543 -5.64 -19.03 -15.06
N GLY A 544 -6.79 -19.54 -14.63
CA GLY A 544 -8.06 -18.82 -14.64
C GLY A 544 -8.04 -17.60 -13.71
N ILE A 545 -8.45 -16.42 -14.21
CA ILE A 545 -8.55 -15.18 -13.42
C ILE A 545 -10.02 -14.81 -13.27
N CYS A 546 -10.50 -14.60 -12.04
CA CYS A 546 -11.88 -14.16 -11.82
C CYS A 546 -12.03 -12.67 -12.15
N ILE A 547 -12.88 -12.34 -13.13
CA ILE A 547 -13.18 -10.95 -13.48
C ILE A 547 -14.32 -10.45 -12.59
N ILE A 548 -14.01 -9.48 -11.72
CA ILE A 548 -14.99 -8.85 -10.83
C ILE A 548 -15.53 -7.60 -11.51
N ASP A 549 -16.62 -7.76 -12.25
CA ASP A 549 -17.47 -6.68 -12.78
C ASP A 549 -18.95 -6.94 -12.42
N LYS A 550 -19.91 -6.28 -13.06
CA LYS A 550 -21.35 -6.53 -12.93
C LYS A 550 -21.71 -8.00 -13.09
N ASN A 551 -21.03 -8.71 -14.00
CA ASN A 551 -21.19 -10.14 -14.22
C ASN A 551 -19.89 -10.85 -13.84
N ILE A 552 -19.81 -11.34 -12.60
CA ILE A 552 -18.62 -12.05 -12.11
C ILE A 552 -18.52 -13.42 -12.78
N ALA A 553 -17.38 -13.66 -13.42
CA ALA A 553 -17.08 -14.91 -14.12
C ALA A 553 -15.56 -15.14 -14.19
N MET A 554 -15.15 -16.38 -14.43
CA MET A 554 -13.77 -16.67 -14.83
C MET A 554 -13.46 -16.03 -16.19
N SER A 555 -12.23 -15.59 -16.38
CA SER A 555 -11.72 -15.01 -17.62
C SER A 555 -11.85 -15.98 -18.79
N ASP A 556 -12.20 -15.44 -19.95
CA ASP A 556 -12.02 -16.11 -21.23
C ASP A 556 -10.71 -15.64 -21.90
N SER A 557 -10.40 -16.18 -23.08
CA SER A 557 -9.18 -15.83 -23.82
C SER A 557 -9.13 -14.39 -24.33
N ASN A 558 -10.24 -13.64 -24.26
CA ASN A 558 -10.30 -12.25 -24.72
C ASN A 558 -10.17 -11.24 -23.57
N ALA A 559 -10.46 -11.66 -22.33
CA ALA A 559 -10.45 -10.77 -21.17
C ALA A 559 -9.04 -10.50 -20.62
N ILE A 560 -8.11 -11.44 -20.75
CA ILE A 560 -6.74 -11.40 -20.22
C ILE A 560 -5.74 -11.71 -21.34
N ASP A 561 -4.69 -10.89 -21.46
CA ASP A 561 -3.54 -11.22 -22.31
C ASP A 561 -2.56 -12.12 -21.54
N TYR A 562 -2.83 -13.44 -21.58
CA TYR A 562 -1.93 -14.44 -20.98
C TYR A 562 -0.54 -14.45 -21.61
N LYS A 563 -0.40 -13.98 -22.86
CA LYS A 563 0.90 -13.88 -23.52
C LYS A 563 1.73 -12.79 -22.87
N ALA A 564 1.13 -11.68 -22.42
CA ALA A 564 1.83 -10.63 -21.70
C ALA A 564 2.34 -11.12 -20.33
N LEU A 565 1.52 -11.88 -19.60
CA LEU A 565 1.97 -12.51 -18.34
C LEU A 565 3.14 -13.47 -18.58
N ALA A 566 3.07 -14.28 -19.63
CA ALA A 566 4.16 -15.17 -20.03
C ALA A 566 5.39 -14.39 -20.54
N PHE A 567 5.21 -13.25 -21.19
CA PHE A 567 6.30 -12.37 -21.62
C PHE A 567 7.10 -11.91 -20.40
N TRP A 568 6.46 -11.35 -19.38
CA TRP A 568 7.15 -10.88 -18.17
C TRP A 568 7.71 -12.00 -17.30
N ASN A 569 6.97 -13.10 -17.12
CA ASN A 569 7.38 -14.16 -16.20
C ASN A 569 8.37 -15.15 -16.81
N LYS A 570 8.37 -15.34 -18.13
CA LYS A 570 9.20 -16.36 -18.81
C LYS A 570 10.19 -15.77 -19.82
N TYR A 571 9.75 -14.91 -20.74
CA TYR A 571 10.59 -14.45 -21.86
C TYR A 571 11.53 -13.29 -21.50
N TYR A 572 11.01 -12.22 -20.92
CA TYR A 572 11.78 -11.06 -20.45
C TYR A 572 12.99 -11.43 -19.57
N PRO A 573 12.87 -12.39 -18.62
CA PRO A 573 14.01 -12.96 -17.90
C PRO A 573 15.18 -13.40 -18.78
N MET A 574 14.88 -14.13 -19.85
CA MET A 574 15.87 -14.66 -20.79
C MET A 574 16.50 -13.53 -21.60
N VAL A 575 15.71 -12.52 -21.97
CA VAL A 575 16.21 -11.32 -22.65
C VAL A 575 17.17 -10.55 -21.75
N LEU A 576 16.84 -10.41 -20.46
CA LEU A 576 17.68 -9.73 -19.49
C LEU A 576 18.99 -10.48 -19.27
N GLU A 577 18.93 -11.81 -19.09
CA GLU A 577 20.12 -12.65 -18.99
C GLU A 577 21.02 -12.51 -20.23
N GLU A 578 20.45 -12.60 -21.44
CA GLU A 578 21.22 -12.44 -22.69
C GLU A 578 21.78 -11.02 -22.87
N ALA A 579 21.05 -9.99 -22.44
CA ALA A 579 21.54 -8.62 -22.44
C ALA A 579 22.70 -8.39 -21.46
N MET A 580 22.92 -9.30 -20.51
CA MET A 580 23.95 -9.27 -19.47
C MET A 580 25.03 -10.37 -19.62
N ASN A 581 24.92 -11.25 -20.63
CA ASN A 581 25.71 -12.49 -20.74
C ASN A 581 27.25 -12.31 -20.93
N ASN A 582 27.75 -11.09 -21.13
CA ASN A 582 29.19 -10.80 -21.23
C ASN A 582 29.84 -10.31 -19.92
N CYS A 583 29.11 -10.33 -18.80
CA CYS A 583 29.58 -9.85 -17.50
C CYS A 583 30.14 -11.01 -16.66
N CYS A 584 31.35 -11.47 -17.01
CA CYS A 584 32.03 -12.57 -16.32
C CYS A 584 32.50 -12.18 -14.89
N ASN A 585 31.60 -12.27 -13.92
CA ASN A 585 31.90 -12.69 -12.53
C ASN A 585 30.66 -13.07 -11.70
N THR A 586 29.46 -13.12 -12.28
CA THR A 586 28.24 -13.64 -11.63
C THR A 586 28.00 -15.09 -12.01
N THR A 587 28.90 -15.99 -11.62
CA THR A 587 28.60 -17.44 -11.57
C THR A 587 27.85 -17.78 -10.29
N SER A 588 26.68 -17.18 -10.18
CA SER A 588 25.51 -17.71 -9.51
C SER A 588 24.33 -17.08 -10.24
N SER A 589 23.27 -17.84 -10.48
CA SER A 589 22.02 -17.46 -11.16
C SER A 589 21.28 -16.24 -10.60
N SER A 590 21.95 -15.43 -9.76
CA SER A 590 21.50 -14.28 -8.99
C SER A 590 22.01 -12.94 -9.53
N GLY A 591 22.74 -12.91 -10.65
CA GLY A 591 23.32 -11.67 -11.20
C GLY A 591 22.34 -10.81 -11.99
N ALA A 592 21.51 -11.45 -12.83
CA ALA A 592 20.65 -10.74 -13.78
C ALA A 592 19.56 -9.88 -13.12
N TRP A 593 19.07 -10.31 -11.95
CA TRP A 593 17.99 -9.62 -11.22
C TRP A 593 18.47 -8.43 -10.39
N LYS A 594 19.77 -8.33 -10.10
CA LYS A 594 20.32 -7.31 -9.19
C LYS A 594 20.23 -5.88 -9.72
N GLU A 595 20.15 -5.70 -11.04
CA GLU A 595 20.14 -4.38 -11.70
C GLU A 595 18.77 -3.98 -12.27
N ALA A 596 17.86 -4.92 -12.53
CA ALA A 596 16.61 -4.65 -13.23
C ALA A 596 15.39 -4.33 -12.34
N SER A 597 15.53 -4.37 -11.01
CA SER A 597 14.43 -4.13 -10.06
C SER A 597 14.01 -2.65 -9.93
N TYR A 598 14.63 -1.73 -10.67
CA TYR A 598 14.32 -0.30 -10.61
C TYR A 598 13.46 0.13 -11.82
N GLY A 599 12.14 0.06 -11.66
CA GLY A 599 11.18 0.56 -12.67
C GLY A 599 10.06 1.44 -12.12
N VAL A 600 9.86 1.53 -10.80
CA VAL A 600 8.62 2.14 -10.26
C VAL A 600 8.78 3.63 -9.87
N ALA A 601 10.00 4.16 -9.80
CA ALA A 601 10.24 5.57 -9.43
C ALA A 601 10.93 6.44 -10.51
N PHE A 602 11.59 5.84 -11.50
CA PHE A 602 12.41 6.61 -12.45
C PHE A 602 11.61 7.37 -13.51
N ALA A 603 10.35 7.00 -13.76
CA ALA A 603 9.49 7.72 -14.72
C ALA A 603 9.08 9.13 -14.24
N GLN A 604 9.20 9.44 -12.94
CA GLN A 604 8.90 10.80 -12.45
C GLN A 604 10.05 11.79 -12.68
N PHE A 605 11.30 11.33 -12.74
CA PHE A 605 12.45 12.24 -12.87
C PHE A 605 12.64 12.75 -14.31
N VAL A 606 12.38 11.91 -15.32
CA VAL A 606 12.61 12.29 -16.73
C VAL A 606 11.65 13.40 -17.19
N VAL A 607 10.41 13.43 -16.67
CA VAL A 607 9.42 14.44 -17.06
C VAL A 607 9.73 15.83 -16.48
N ILE A 608 10.46 15.93 -15.36
CA ILE A 608 10.77 17.24 -14.75
C ILE A 608 11.98 17.90 -15.43
N THR A 609 12.95 17.13 -15.92
CA THR A 609 14.18 17.70 -16.52
C THR A 609 14.02 18.17 -17.97
N MET A 610 13.03 17.67 -18.73
CA MET A 610 12.83 18.12 -20.12
C MET A 610 12.12 19.47 -20.28
N PHE A 611 11.48 20.01 -19.24
CA PHE A 611 10.73 21.28 -19.33
C PHE A 611 11.46 22.52 -18.81
N TRP A 612 12.74 22.41 -18.40
CA TRP A 612 13.53 23.55 -17.93
C TRP A 612 14.50 24.15 -18.97
N TRP A 613 14.43 23.72 -20.23
CA TRP A 613 15.32 24.18 -21.32
C TRP A 613 14.61 24.92 -22.46
N ILE A 614 13.44 25.51 -22.21
CA ILE A 614 12.81 26.47 -23.13
C ILE A 614 12.19 27.60 -22.31
N GLU A 615 13.04 28.44 -21.71
CA GLU A 615 12.77 29.86 -21.42
C GLU A 615 14.08 30.52 -20.98
N LEU A 616 14.92 30.84 -21.96
CA LEU A 616 15.92 31.92 -21.92
C LEU A 616 16.02 32.56 -23.31
#